data_AF-A0A4R2C0H8-F1
#
_entry.id   AF-A0A4R2C0H8-F1
#
_cell.length_a   1.000
_cell.length_b   1.000
_cell.length_c   1.000
_cell.angle_alpha   90.00
_cell.angle_beta   90.00
_cell.angle_gamma   90.00
#
_symmetry.space_group_name_H-M   'P 1'
#
loop_
_entity.id
_entity.type
_entity.pdbx_description
1 polymer ?
#
loop_
_entity_poly.entity_id
_entity_poly.type
_entity_poly.pdbx_seq_one_letter_code
_entity_poly.pdbx_strand_id
1 'polypeptide(L)'
;MVDPLERYRAGERVLARSVLDRLVDNSPDLKSDPPVSLAEQVREMREAIRRDIEALLNTRRRPTSPPAALSDLGDALVNYGVDGMVSANLFTDEAKARLARIIERRIATFETRLAHVRVTILKNRTITDRALRLRIEASFRLIDGMPPISFESVIDPSTQHFLVEGAANG
;
A
#
# COMPACT_ATOMS: atom_id res chain seq x y z
N MET A 1 -3.94 -5.94 38.27
CA MET A 1 -4.19 -4.95 37.21
C MET A 1 -2.90 -4.90 36.40
N VAL A 2 -2.91 -5.35 35.14
CA VAL A 2 -1.70 -5.39 34.30
C VAL A 2 -1.33 -3.95 33.92
N ASP A 3 -0.05 -3.58 34.03
CA ASP A 3 0.44 -2.24 33.68
C ASP A 3 0.19 -1.98 32.18
N PRO A 4 -0.58 -0.93 31.80
CA PRO A 4 -0.85 -0.60 30.39
C PRO A 4 0.41 -0.33 29.56
N LEU A 5 1.55 -0.09 30.21
CA LEU A 5 2.84 0.14 29.56
C LEU A 5 3.61 -1.16 29.23
N GLU A 6 3.23 -2.31 29.78
CA GLU A 6 3.91 -3.59 29.47
C GLU A 6 3.83 -3.95 27.99
N ARG A 7 2.74 -3.61 27.30
CA ARG A 7 2.58 -3.85 25.85
C ARG A 7 3.58 -3.08 24.97
N TYR A 8 4.27 -2.08 25.52
CA TYR A 8 5.26 -1.28 24.80
C TYR A 8 6.72 -1.71 25.07
N ARG A 9 6.96 -2.63 26.02
CA ARG A 9 8.30 -3.21 26.23
C ARG A 9 8.67 -4.13 25.07
N ALA A 10 9.97 -4.26 24.79
CA ALA A 10 10.46 -5.27 23.86
C ALA A 10 10.07 -6.66 24.41
N GLY A 11 9.24 -7.38 23.67
CA GLY A 11 8.58 -8.59 24.13
C GLY A 11 8.07 -9.42 22.95
N GLU A 12 7.08 -10.28 23.21
CA GLU A 12 6.46 -11.11 22.19
C GLU A 12 5.84 -10.26 21.07
N ARG A 13 5.97 -10.73 19.82
CA ARG A 13 5.41 -10.02 18.66
C ARG A 13 3.89 -10.12 18.68
N VAL A 14 3.21 -8.98 18.77
CA VAL A 14 1.75 -8.88 18.82
C VAL A 14 1.16 -8.67 17.43
N LEU A 15 1.91 -8.02 16.53
CA LEU A 15 1.46 -7.74 15.16
C LEU A 15 1.86 -8.87 14.20
N ALA A 16 0.86 -9.51 13.59
CA ALA A 16 1.07 -10.58 12.64
C ALA A 16 1.73 -10.08 11.35
N ARG A 17 2.87 -10.69 10.98
CA ARG A 17 3.54 -10.49 9.68
C ARG A 17 2.81 -11.24 8.57
N SER A 18 2.95 -10.79 7.32
CA SER A 18 2.50 -11.58 6.17
C SER A 18 3.21 -12.94 6.13
N VAL A 19 2.65 -13.92 5.43
CA VAL A 19 3.31 -15.22 5.26
C VAL A 19 4.69 -15.05 4.60
N LEU A 20 4.78 -14.19 3.58
CA LEU A 20 6.03 -13.91 2.88
C LEU A 20 7.07 -13.31 3.83
N ASP A 21 6.70 -12.32 4.64
CA ASP A 21 7.62 -11.67 5.59
C ASP A 21 8.07 -12.59 6.74
N ARG A 22 7.37 -13.71 6.95
CA ARG A 22 7.80 -14.76 7.90
C ARG A 22 8.72 -15.80 7.27
N LEU A 23 8.65 -15.96 5.95
CA LEU A 23 9.45 -16.93 5.20
C LEU A 23 10.73 -16.32 4.62
N VAL A 24 10.75 -15.00 4.43
CA VAL A 24 11.93 -14.25 3.97
C VAL A 24 12.75 -13.83 5.19
N ASP A 25 13.96 -14.37 5.29
CA ASP A 25 14.95 -13.93 6.28
C ASP A 25 15.76 -12.75 5.72
N ASN A 26 15.56 -11.58 6.32
CA ASN A 26 16.27 -10.35 5.96
C ASN A 26 17.59 -10.18 6.72
N SER A 27 17.91 -11.06 7.66
CA SER A 27 19.12 -11.01 8.49
C SER A 27 19.71 -12.40 8.68
N PRO A 28 20.10 -13.08 7.58
CA PRO A 28 20.55 -14.47 7.60
C PRO A 28 21.80 -14.73 8.45
N ASP A 29 22.57 -13.68 8.76
CA ASP A 29 23.75 -13.76 9.62
C ASP A 29 23.40 -13.87 11.11
N LEU A 30 22.16 -13.56 11.50
CA LEU A 30 21.69 -13.67 12.88
C LEU A 30 21.11 -15.06 13.14
N LYS A 31 21.46 -15.64 14.30
CA LYS A 31 20.91 -16.95 14.72
C LYS A 31 19.43 -16.89 15.11
N SER A 32 18.94 -15.71 15.49
CA SER A 32 17.56 -15.46 15.88
C SER A 32 17.23 -13.98 15.80
N ASP A 33 16.00 -13.65 15.41
CA ASP A 33 15.49 -12.27 15.45
C ASP A 33 15.47 -11.73 16.89
N PRO A 34 15.98 -10.52 17.15
CA PRO A 34 15.87 -9.89 18.47
C PRO A 34 14.41 -9.54 18.79
N PRO A 35 14.03 -9.46 20.09
CA PRO A 35 12.72 -8.97 20.47
C PRO A 35 12.57 -7.51 20.06
N VAL A 36 11.41 -7.16 19.49
CA VAL A 36 11.10 -5.82 19.01
C VAL A 36 9.97 -5.21 19.82
N SER A 37 10.09 -3.92 20.13
CA SER A 37 9.03 -3.15 20.77
C SER A 37 7.80 -3.04 19.86
N LEU A 38 6.63 -2.74 20.43
CA LEU A 38 5.42 -2.52 19.63
C LEU A 38 5.60 -1.38 18.62
N ALA A 39 6.34 -0.32 18.98
CA ALA A 39 6.62 0.79 18.07
C ALA A 39 7.43 0.34 16.83
N GLU A 40 8.40 -0.55 17.03
CA GLU A 40 9.18 -1.14 15.92
C GLU A 40 8.33 -2.06 15.07
N GLN A 41 7.48 -2.90 15.69
CA GLN A 41 6.54 -3.75 14.96
C GLN A 41 5.59 -2.93 14.08
N VAL A 42 5.12 -1.79 14.56
CA VAL A 42 4.28 -0.85 13.79
C VAL A 42 5.06 -0.26 12.61
N ARG A 43 6.32 0.15 12.83
CA ARG A 43 7.18 0.70 11.78
C ARG A 43 7.43 -0.34 10.68
N GLU A 44 7.72 -1.58 11.05
CA GLU A 44 7.88 -2.70 10.11
C GLU A 44 6.59 -2.97 9.33
N MET A 45 5.43 -2.97 10.01
CA MET A 45 4.14 -3.17 9.36
C MET A 45 3.88 -2.08 8.30
N ARG A 46 4.17 -0.82 8.65
CA ARG A 46 4.06 0.32 7.73
C ARG A 46 4.96 0.14 6.51
N GLU A 47 6.19 -0.33 6.70
CA GLU A 47 7.12 -0.55 5.58
C GLU A 47 6.71 -1.75 4.71
N ALA A 48 6.21 -2.83 5.32
CA ALA A 48 5.66 -3.96 4.58
C ALA A 48 4.47 -3.54 3.71
N ILE A 49 3.52 -2.78 4.27
CA ILE A 49 2.37 -2.24 3.53
C ILE A 49 2.83 -1.30 2.40
N ARG A 50 3.81 -0.42 2.65
CA ARG A 50 4.38 0.47 1.62
C ARG A 50 4.91 -0.32 0.42
N ARG A 51 5.74 -1.33 0.69
CA ARG A 51 6.34 -2.22 -0.32
C ARG A 51 5.27 -3.00 -1.08
N ASP A 52 4.25 -3.51 -0.39
CA ASP A 52 3.20 -4.32 -1.02
C ASP A 52 2.27 -3.45 -1.90
N ILE A 53 1.96 -2.21 -1.47
CA ILE A 53 1.29 -1.22 -2.32
C ILE A 53 2.15 -0.90 -3.54
N GLU A 54 3.44 -0.64 -3.39
CA GLU A 54 4.34 -0.36 -4.51
C GLU A 54 4.39 -1.53 -5.50
N ALA A 55 4.49 -2.76 -5.01
CA ALA A 55 4.45 -3.96 -5.84
C ALA A 55 3.11 -4.11 -6.57
N LEU A 56 1.99 -3.84 -5.89
CA LEU A 56 0.66 -3.85 -6.49
C LEU A 56 0.54 -2.83 -7.62
N LEU A 57 0.96 -1.59 -7.39
CA LEU A 57 0.82 -0.51 -8.37
C LEU A 57 1.75 -0.68 -9.58
N ASN A 58 2.92 -1.27 -9.39
CA ASN A 58 3.87 -1.56 -10.47
C ASN A 58 3.60 -2.88 -11.21
N THR A 59 2.74 -3.76 -10.68
CA THR A 59 2.37 -4.99 -11.39
C THR A 59 1.33 -4.69 -12.46
N ARG A 60 1.64 -5.02 -13.71
CA ARG A 60 0.68 -4.89 -14.83
C ARG A 60 -0.26 -6.09 -14.85
N ARG A 61 -1.57 -5.85 -14.83
CA ARG A 61 -2.57 -6.91 -14.99
C ARG A 61 -2.52 -7.48 -16.42
N ARG A 62 -2.96 -8.73 -16.58
CA ARG A 62 -3.22 -9.31 -17.91
C ARG A 62 -4.20 -8.42 -18.70
N PRO A 63 -3.94 -8.14 -19.99
CA PRO A 63 -4.84 -7.33 -20.83
C PRO A 63 -6.24 -7.93 -20.98
N THR A 64 -6.37 -9.24 -20.77
CA THR A 64 -7.63 -9.97 -20.88
C THR A 64 -8.28 -10.06 -19.51
N SER A 65 -9.41 -9.39 -19.33
CA SER A 65 -10.24 -9.59 -18.14
C SER A 65 -10.89 -10.98 -18.18
N PRO A 66 -11.08 -11.64 -17.03
CA PRO A 66 -11.87 -12.86 -16.97
C PRO A 66 -13.27 -12.66 -17.55
N PRO A 67 -13.88 -13.69 -18.15
CA PRO A 67 -15.25 -13.64 -18.63
C PRO A 67 -16.22 -13.14 -17.55
N ALA A 68 -17.21 -12.32 -17.94
CA ALA A 68 -18.18 -11.75 -17.00
C ALA A 68 -19.00 -12.80 -16.23
N ALA A 69 -19.12 -14.02 -16.79
CA ALA A 69 -19.76 -15.16 -16.14
C ALA A 69 -18.99 -15.68 -14.89
N LEU A 70 -17.72 -15.30 -14.73
CA LEU A 70 -16.86 -15.70 -13.61
C LEU A 70 -16.66 -14.51 -12.65
N SER A 71 -17.73 -14.09 -11.98
CA SER A 71 -17.73 -12.93 -11.07
C SER A 71 -16.73 -13.07 -9.91
N ASP A 72 -16.53 -14.30 -9.42
CA ASP A 72 -15.62 -14.61 -8.30
C ASP A 72 -14.14 -14.39 -8.67
N LEU A 73 -13.84 -14.17 -9.96
CA LEU A 73 -12.49 -13.83 -10.38
C LEU A 73 -12.20 -12.34 -10.25
N GLY A 74 -13.14 -11.50 -9.83
CA GLY A 74 -12.99 -10.05 -9.72
C GLY A 74 -11.82 -9.64 -8.81
N ASP A 75 -11.71 -10.27 -7.65
CA ASP A 75 -10.72 -10.07 -6.59
C ASP A 75 -9.65 -11.18 -6.53
N ALA A 76 -9.71 -12.16 -7.43
CA ALA A 76 -8.72 -13.21 -7.53
C ALA A 76 -7.34 -12.67 -7.98
N LEU A 77 -6.28 -13.44 -7.66
CA LEU A 77 -4.89 -13.11 -7.98
C LEU A 77 -4.63 -12.85 -9.47
N VAL A 78 -5.43 -13.45 -10.37
CA VAL A 78 -5.36 -13.19 -11.82
C VAL A 78 -5.60 -11.71 -12.18
N ASN A 79 -6.25 -10.97 -11.29
CA ASN A 79 -6.53 -9.55 -11.41
C ASN A 79 -5.62 -8.66 -10.55
N TYR A 80 -4.59 -9.23 -9.93
CA TYR A 80 -3.58 -8.46 -9.20
C TYR A 80 -2.86 -7.49 -10.13
N GLY A 81 -2.63 -6.28 -9.62
CA GLY A 81 -2.01 -5.20 -10.36
C GLY A 81 -2.95 -4.09 -10.82
N VAL A 82 -2.39 -3.16 -11.57
CA VAL A 82 -3.10 -2.04 -12.21
C VAL A 82 -3.10 -2.24 -13.73
N ASP A 83 -4.18 -1.82 -14.39
CA ASP A 83 -4.31 -1.91 -15.85
C ASP A 83 -3.43 -0.85 -16.54
N GLY A 84 -2.86 -1.18 -17.70
CA GLY A 84 -1.93 -0.33 -18.46
C GLY A 84 -2.57 0.93 -19.08
N MET A 85 -3.88 1.12 -18.91
CA MET A 85 -4.63 2.30 -19.40
C MET A 85 -4.32 3.61 -18.67
N VAL A 86 -3.35 3.65 -17.76
CA VAL A 86 -2.82 4.90 -17.18
C VAL A 86 -2.22 5.83 -18.25
N SER A 87 -1.98 5.33 -19.47
CA SER A 87 -1.50 6.10 -20.63
C SER A 87 -2.53 7.07 -21.26
N ALA A 88 -3.82 6.93 -20.98
CA ALA A 88 -4.85 7.74 -21.63
C ALA A 88 -5.10 9.07 -20.88
N ASN A 89 -4.37 10.13 -21.26
CA ASN A 89 -4.66 11.53 -20.94
C ASN A 89 -4.93 11.85 -19.45
N LEU A 90 -3.90 11.75 -18.59
CA LEU A 90 -3.92 12.22 -17.20
C LEU A 90 -4.01 13.75 -17.04
N PHE A 91 -4.31 14.48 -18.11
CA PHE A 91 -4.38 15.94 -18.13
C PHE A 91 -5.73 16.50 -17.66
N THR A 92 -6.80 15.72 -17.78
CA THR A 92 -8.15 16.13 -17.34
C THR A 92 -8.40 15.75 -15.89
N ASP A 93 -9.18 16.56 -15.18
CA ASP A 93 -9.52 16.28 -13.79
C ASP A 93 -10.43 15.05 -13.68
N GLU A 94 -11.24 14.77 -14.70
CA GLU A 94 -12.05 13.55 -14.79
C GLU A 94 -11.17 12.30 -14.93
N ALA A 95 -10.10 12.36 -15.74
CA ALA A 95 -9.16 11.24 -15.86
C ALA A 95 -8.39 10.99 -14.56
N LYS A 96 -7.92 12.06 -13.89
CA LYS A 96 -7.27 11.97 -12.57
C LYS A 96 -8.20 11.36 -11.53
N ALA A 97 -9.46 11.80 -11.49
CA ALA A 97 -10.46 11.26 -10.57
C ALA A 97 -10.79 9.78 -10.86
N ARG A 98 -10.85 9.38 -12.13
CA ARG A 98 -11.00 7.96 -12.51
C ARG A 98 -9.81 7.13 -12.06
N LEU A 99 -8.58 7.62 -12.27
CA LEU A 99 -7.37 6.93 -11.83
C LEU A 99 -7.36 6.73 -10.31
N ALA A 100 -7.65 7.79 -9.54
CA ALA A 100 -7.74 7.71 -8.09
C ALA A 100 -8.70 6.60 -7.62
N ARG A 101 -9.91 6.54 -8.20
CA ARG A 101 -10.91 5.49 -7.86
C ARG A 101 -10.45 4.08 -8.24
N ILE A 102 -9.68 3.93 -9.32
CA ILE A 102 -9.13 2.63 -9.72
C ILE A 102 -8.08 2.18 -8.71
N ILE A 103 -7.12 3.05 -8.38
CA ILE A 103 -6.07 2.78 -7.40
C ILE A 103 -6.69 2.47 -6.03
N GLU A 104 -7.63 3.30 -5.58
CA GLU A 104 -8.33 3.12 -4.31
C GLU A 104 -8.97 1.74 -4.19
N ARG A 105 -9.74 1.32 -5.21
CA ARG A 105 -10.36 -0.01 -5.23
C ARG A 105 -9.33 -1.13 -5.25
N ARG A 106 -8.23 -0.98 -5.99
CA ARG A 106 -7.19 -2.01 -6.05
C ARG A 106 -6.50 -2.20 -4.70
N ILE A 107 -6.11 -1.12 -4.05
CA ILE A 107 -5.51 -1.16 -2.71
C ILE A 107 -6.52 -1.76 -1.73
N ALA A 108 -7.79 -1.32 -1.74
CA ALA A 108 -8.81 -1.86 -0.83
C ALA A 108 -9.09 -3.37 -1.03
N THR A 109 -8.86 -3.88 -2.26
CA THR A 109 -9.07 -5.30 -2.58
C THR A 109 -7.88 -6.17 -2.19
N PHE A 110 -6.66 -5.75 -2.53
CA PHE A 110 -5.46 -6.59 -2.40
C PHE A 110 -4.64 -6.31 -1.15
N GLU A 111 -4.76 -5.14 -0.53
CA GLU A 111 -4.11 -4.81 0.73
C GLU A 111 -5.10 -4.93 1.90
N THR A 112 -5.31 -6.16 2.35
CA THR A 112 -6.34 -6.50 3.35
C THR A 112 -6.03 -5.97 4.76
N ARG A 113 -4.78 -5.58 5.04
CA ARG A 113 -4.41 -4.97 6.34
C ARG A 113 -4.94 -3.54 6.47
N LEU A 114 -5.39 -2.93 5.37
CA LEU A 114 -5.95 -1.60 5.33
C LEU A 114 -7.49 -1.61 5.29
N ALA A 115 -8.07 -0.53 5.83
CA ALA A 115 -9.48 -0.19 5.78
C ALA A 115 -9.65 1.31 5.49
N HIS A 116 -10.83 1.70 4.99
CA HIS A 116 -11.15 3.09 4.66
C HIS A 116 -10.12 3.78 3.74
N VAL A 117 -9.64 3.05 2.74
CA VAL A 117 -8.66 3.55 1.77
C VAL A 117 -9.25 4.71 0.98
N ARG A 118 -8.50 5.81 0.89
CA ARG A 118 -8.79 7.00 0.08
C ARG A 118 -7.58 7.37 -0.75
N VAL A 119 -7.79 7.63 -2.04
CA VAL A 119 -6.72 8.10 -2.93
C VAL A 119 -7.04 9.47 -3.48
N THR A 120 -6.11 10.41 -3.33
CA THR A 120 -6.24 11.78 -3.82
C THR A 120 -5.09 12.13 -4.74
N ILE A 121 -5.38 12.65 -5.93
CA ILE A 121 -4.35 13.22 -6.82
C ILE A 121 -4.00 14.62 -6.33
N LEU A 122 -2.73 14.85 -6.03
CA LEU A 122 -2.23 16.14 -5.58
C LEU A 122 -1.99 17.06 -6.78
N LYS A 123 -2.20 18.36 -6.60
CA LYS A 123 -1.81 19.35 -7.60
C LYS A 123 -0.29 19.39 -7.68
N ASN A 124 0.24 19.33 -8.91
CA ASN A 124 1.68 19.46 -9.12
C ASN A 124 2.14 20.84 -8.66
N ARG A 125 3.30 20.90 -7.98
CA ARG A 125 3.85 22.15 -7.44
C ARG A 125 4.36 23.08 -8.56
N THR A 126 4.66 22.52 -9.74
CA THR A 126 5.20 23.26 -10.88
C THR A 126 4.58 22.74 -12.18
N ILE A 127 4.35 23.63 -13.16
CA ILE A 127 3.75 23.32 -14.47
C ILE A 127 4.62 22.33 -15.29
N THR A 128 5.92 22.30 -15.04
CA THR A 128 6.90 21.40 -15.69
C THR A 128 6.94 20.00 -15.10
N ASP A 129 6.32 19.77 -13.95
CA ASP A 129 6.32 18.47 -13.29
C ASP A 129 5.37 17.54 -14.06
N ARG A 130 5.94 16.66 -14.88
CA ARG A 130 5.17 15.65 -15.62
C ARG A 130 4.72 14.52 -14.70
N ALA A 131 5.34 14.37 -13.53
CA ALA A 131 5.00 13.30 -12.62
C ALA A 131 3.65 13.56 -11.94
N LEU A 132 2.81 12.54 -11.81
CA LEU A 132 1.54 12.66 -11.09
C LEU A 132 1.76 12.26 -9.64
N ARG A 133 1.50 13.20 -8.72
CA ARG A 133 1.57 12.92 -7.29
C ARG A 133 0.21 12.45 -6.77
N LEU A 134 0.23 11.41 -5.96
CA LEU A 134 -0.95 10.88 -5.30
C LEU A 134 -0.69 10.68 -3.82
N ARG A 135 -1.75 10.86 -3.03
CA ARG A 135 -1.77 10.59 -1.59
C ARG A 135 -2.73 9.44 -1.35
N ILE A 136 -2.26 8.43 -0.63
CA ILE A 136 -3.03 7.28 -0.18
C ILE A 136 -3.20 7.43 1.32
N GLU A 137 -4.44 7.48 1.78
CA GLU A 137 -4.79 7.54 3.21
C GLU A 137 -5.62 6.30 3.56
N ALA A 138 -5.33 5.69 4.69
CA ALA A 138 -6.05 4.51 5.15
C ALA A 138 -5.96 4.37 6.67
N SER A 139 -6.72 3.42 7.22
CA SER A 139 -6.66 2.99 8.61
C SER A 139 -6.22 1.53 8.68
N PHE A 140 -5.61 1.13 9.79
CA PHE A 140 -5.28 -0.26 10.03
C PHE A 140 -6.54 -1.05 10.35
N ARG A 141 -6.76 -2.16 9.64
CA ARG A 141 -7.90 -3.05 9.90
C ARG A 141 -7.70 -3.93 11.13
N LEU A 142 -6.47 -4.36 11.37
CA LEU A 142 -6.14 -5.41 12.36
C LEU A 142 -5.81 -4.85 13.75
N ILE A 143 -5.78 -3.52 13.92
CA ILE A 143 -5.28 -2.89 15.14
C ILE A 143 -6.13 -1.66 15.47
N ASP A 144 -7.04 -1.84 16.43
CA ASP A 144 -7.90 -0.77 16.91
C ASP A 144 -7.09 0.33 17.63
N GLY A 145 -7.51 1.59 17.44
CA GLY A 145 -6.89 2.75 18.10
C GLY A 145 -5.55 3.19 17.51
N MET A 146 -5.06 2.56 16.44
CA MET A 146 -3.89 3.03 15.71
C MET A 146 -4.20 4.30 14.92
N PRO A 147 -3.27 5.27 14.87
CA PRO A 147 -3.43 6.43 14.00
C PRO A 147 -3.54 6.01 12.53
N PRO A 148 -4.27 6.79 11.71
CA PRO A 148 -4.34 6.55 10.28
C PRO A 148 -2.95 6.59 9.66
N ILE A 149 -2.79 5.86 8.57
CA ILE A 149 -1.55 5.79 7.79
C ILE A 149 -1.72 6.55 6.49
N SER A 150 -0.67 7.26 6.10
CA SER A 150 -0.61 7.94 4.82
C SER A 150 0.69 7.66 4.08
N PHE A 151 0.56 7.54 2.77
CA PHE A 151 1.66 7.38 1.82
C PHE A 151 1.51 8.45 0.74
N GLU A 152 2.64 8.97 0.27
CA GLU A 152 2.69 9.73 -0.97
C GLU A 152 3.31 8.84 -2.04
N SER A 153 2.81 8.94 -3.25
CA SER A 153 3.39 8.23 -4.37
C SER A 153 3.49 9.13 -5.59
N VAL A 154 4.51 8.86 -6.40
CA VAL A 154 4.80 9.58 -7.62
C VAL A 154 4.69 8.59 -8.78
N ILE A 155 3.93 8.98 -9.80
CA ILE A 155 3.83 8.25 -11.06
C ILE A 155 4.60 9.02 -12.11
N ASP A 156 5.58 8.39 -12.74
CA ASP A 156 6.14 8.88 -14.00
C ASP A 156 5.24 8.41 -15.16
N PRO A 157 4.54 9.30 -15.89
CA PRO A 157 3.63 8.88 -16.96
C PRO A 157 4.33 8.19 -18.13
N SER A 158 5.63 8.42 -18.32
CA SER A 158 6.40 7.85 -19.43
C SER A 158 6.76 6.38 -19.19
N THR A 159 7.08 6.03 -17.95
CA THR A 159 7.43 4.67 -17.53
C THR A 159 6.26 3.92 -16.89
N GLN A 160 5.23 4.66 -16.47
CA GLN A 160 4.13 4.18 -15.60
C GLN A 160 4.64 3.54 -14.30
N HIS A 161 5.80 3.98 -13.83
CA HIS A 161 6.40 3.49 -12.60
C HIS A 161 5.88 4.26 -11.40
N PHE A 162 5.48 3.54 -10.36
CA PHE A 162 5.04 4.09 -9.09
C PHE A 162 6.17 4.00 -8.07
N LEU A 163 6.51 5.13 -7.46
CA LEU A 163 7.34 5.17 -6.25
C LEU A 163 6.43 5.47 -5.07
N VAL A 164 6.44 4.66 -4.01
CA VAL A 164 5.61 4.88 -2.82
C VAL A 164 6.49 5.21 -1.63
N GLU A 165 6.32 6.42 -1.10
CA GLU A 165 7.04 6.93 0.05
C GLU A 165 6.11 7.04 1.26
N GLY A 166 6.64 6.76 2.45
CA GLY A 166 5.92 7.06 3.68
C GLY A 166 5.72 8.56 3.81
N ALA A 167 4.50 9.02 4.07
CA ALA A 167 4.31 10.43 4.37
C ALA A 167 5.15 10.79 5.60
N ALA A 168 5.92 11.89 5.52
CA ALA A 168 6.46 12.52 6.70
C ALA A 168 5.26 13.05 7.48
N ASN A 169 4.81 12.30 8.48
CA ASN A 169 3.88 12.83 9.45
C ASN A 169 4.61 14.00 10.14
N GLY A 170 4.11 15.22 9.92
CA GLY A 170 4.53 16.39 10.69
C GLY A 170 4.12 16.26 12.15
#